data_AF-V9IIX1-F1
#
_entry.id   AF-V9IIX1-F1
#
_cell.length_a   1.000
_cell.length_b   1.000
_cell.length_c   1.000
_cell.angle_alpha   90.00
_cell.angle_beta   90.00
_cell.angle_gamma   90.00
#
_symmetry.space_group_name_H-M   'P 1'
#
loop_
_entity.id
_entity.type
_entity.pdbx_description
1 polymer ?
#
loop_
_entity_poly.entity_id
_entity_poly.type
_entity_poly.pdbx_seq_one_letter_code
_entity_poly.pdbx_strand_id
1 'polypeptide(L)'
;MAIIARLGVNVAANIGFQYAAEMLPTVVRAQGVSLIHIIGYVAHILGPYIIYLADIDAALPLIALGLLSFIHSFLTLGLPETLNQELPETLQEGNDFGKEQSFWWIPCISSSKMLKKSYRKKKGLSNPAFTSSVQKIDCTRL
;
A
#
# COMPACT_ATOMS: atom_id res chain seq x y z
N MET A 1 -4.65 -15.29 24.24
CA MET A 1 -5.30 -14.44 23.20
C MET A 1 -4.62 -13.08 23.05
N ALA A 2 -4.36 -12.34 24.13
CA ALA A 2 -3.72 -11.00 24.05
C ALA A 2 -2.34 -10.97 23.34
N ILE A 3 -1.49 -11.99 23.53
CA ILE A 3 -0.17 -12.07 22.87
C ILE A 3 -0.29 -12.23 21.36
N ILE A 4 -1.22 -13.07 20.89
CA ILE A 4 -1.48 -13.30 19.46
C ILE A 4 -2.02 -12.02 18.83
N ALA A 5 -2.98 -11.35 19.50
CA ALA A 5 -3.52 -10.09 19.03
C ALA A 5 -2.43 -9.01 18.94
N ARG A 6 -1.59 -8.87 19.97
CA ARG A 6 -0.47 -7.92 19.97
C ARG A 6 0.55 -8.26 18.89
N LEU A 7 0.87 -9.54 18.67
CA LEU A 7 1.76 -9.96 17.59
C LEU A 7 1.18 -9.58 16.22
N GLY A 8 -0.10 -9.89 15.97
CA GLY A 8 -0.77 -9.58 14.71
C GLY A 8 -0.76 -8.08 14.39
N VAL A 9 -1.10 -7.24 15.37
CA VAL A 9 -1.07 -5.77 15.21
C VAL A 9 0.35 -5.27 14.91
N ASN A 10 1.37 -5.78 15.60
CA ASN A 10 2.75 -5.37 15.35
C ASN A 10 3.24 -5.78 13.95
N VAL A 11 2.95 -7.01 13.53
CA VAL A 11 3.33 -7.50 12.19
C VAL A 11 2.65 -6.67 11.10
N ALA A 12 1.34 -6.45 11.23
CA ALA A 12 0.58 -5.65 10.28
C ALA A 12 1.10 -4.21 10.20
N ALA A 13 1.40 -3.57 11.34
CA ALA A 13 1.94 -2.22 11.39
C ALA A 13 3.33 -2.14 10.70
N ASN A 14 4.24 -3.06 11.03
CA ASN A 14 5.60 -3.06 10.45
C ASN A 14 5.57 -3.26 8.92
N ILE A 15 4.81 -4.25 8.44
CA ILE A 15 4.67 -4.50 7.01
C ILE A 15 4.02 -3.31 6.32
N GLY A 16 2.97 -2.71 6.90
CA GLY A 16 2.29 -1.55 6.35
C GLY A 16 3.22 -0.34 6.20
N PHE A 17 4.04 -0.05 7.22
CA PHE A 17 5.01 1.04 7.14
C PHE A 17 6.12 0.78 6.11
N GLN A 18 6.62 -0.45 6.05
CA GLN A 18 7.64 -0.84 5.07
C GLN A 18 7.10 -0.72 3.64
N TYR A 19 5.91 -1.27 3.40
CA TYR A 19 5.24 -1.20 2.10
C TYR A 19 4.96 0.25 1.69
N ALA A 20 4.45 1.08 2.60
CA ALA A 20 4.23 2.50 2.33
C ALA A 20 5.54 3.22 1.94
N ALA A 21 6.66 2.88 2.57
CA ALA A 21 7.96 3.47 2.24
C ALA A 21 8.52 3.02 0.88
N GLU A 22 8.18 1.81 0.43
CA GLU A 22 8.57 1.28 -0.89
C GLU A 22 7.75 1.88 -2.02
N MET A 23 6.46 2.18 -1.76
CA MET A 23 5.59 2.87 -2.71
C MET A 23 6.01 4.33 -2.95
N LEU A 24 6.81 4.92 -2.04
CA LEU A 24 7.28 6.30 -2.17
C LEU A 24 8.55 6.38 -3.03
N PRO A 25 8.58 7.26 -4.05
CA PRO A 25 9.77 7.44 -4.88
C PRO A 25 10.93 8.02 -4.06
N THR A 26 12.16 7.60 -4.39
CA THR A 26 13.37 7.85 -3.57
C THR A 26 13.60 9.32 -3.26
N VAL A 27 13.26 10.21 -4.21
CA VAL A 27 13.42 11.68 -4.07
C VAL A 27 12.55 12.30 -2.96
N VAL A 28 11.40 11.71 -2.64
CA VAL A 28 10.45 12.24 -1.63
C VAL A 28 10.16 11.26 -0.50
N ARG A 29 10.79 10.07 -0.51
CA ARG A 29 10.55 9.03 0.49
C ARG A 29 10.67 9.54 1.93
N ALA A 30 11.73 10.27 2.25
CA ALA A 30 11.93 10.81 3.60
C ALA A 30 10.81 11.78 4.02
N GLN A 31 10.35 12.63 3.10
CA GLN A 31 9.26 13.58 3.34
C GLN A 31 7.90 12.87 3.49
N GLY A 32 7.61 11.89 2.63
CA GLY A 32 6.38 11.11 2.71
C GLY A 32 6.28 10.29 3.99
N VAL A 33 7.37 9.64 4.40
CA VAL A 33 7.42 8.90 5.68
C VAL A 33 7.22 9.83 6.87
N SER A 34 7.79 11.05 6.84
CA SER A 34 7.59 12.05 7.91
C SER A 34 6.12 12.47 8.04
N LEU A 35 5.43 12.66 6.91
CA LEU A 35 4.00 13.00 6.91
C LEU A 35 3.14 11.89 7.52
N ILE A 36 3.43 10.64 7.17
CA ILE A 36 2.74 9.47 7.75
C ILE A 36 2.88 9.46 9.28
N HIS A 37 4.07 9.76 9.81
CA HIS A 37 4.30 9.83 11.26
C HIS A 37 3.50 10.94 11.93
N ILE A 38 3.42 12.13 11.31
CA ILE A 38 2.65 13.25 11.83
C ILE A 38 1.16 12.87 11.95
N ILE A 39 0.60 12.21 10.93
CA ILE A 39 -0.79 11.71 10.96
C ILE A 39 -0.95 10.65 12.05
N GLY A 40 0.03 9.74 12.19
CA GLY A 40 0.07 8.76 13.26
C GLY A 40 0.09 9.37 14.67
N TYR A 41 0.81 10.48 14.87
CA TYR A 41 0.82 11.20 16.15
C TYR A 41 -0.55 11.78 16.48
N VAL A 42 -1.29 12.30 15.50
CA VAL A 42 -2.66 12.77 15.73
C VAL A 42 -3.55 11.62 16.25
N ALA A 43 -3.45 10.43 15.63
CA ALA A 43 -4.18 9.26 16.12
C ALA A 43 -3.74 8.84 17.54
N HIS A 44 -2.45 8.95 17.85
CA HIS A 44 -1.92 8.64 19.18
C HIS A 44 -2.39 9.62 20.25
N ILE A 45 -2.50 10.91 19.93
CA ILE A 45 -3.05 11.94 20.81
C ILE A 45 -4.54 11.69 21.08
N LEU A 46 -5.30 11.24 20.07
CA LEU A 46 -6.71 10.90 20.21
C LEU A 46 -6.97 9.63 21.03
N GLY A 47 -6.02 8.69 21.08
CA GLY A 47 -6.12 7.43 21.81
C GLY A 47 -6.64 7.54 23.26
N PRO A 48 -5.99 8.32 24.15
CA PRO A 48 -6.45 8.46 25.54
C PRO A 48 -7.85 9.09 25.65
N TYR A 49 -8.28 9.95 24.73
CA TYR A 49 -9.63 10.53 24.74
C TYR A 49 -10.70 9.47 24.46
N ILE A 50 -10.42 8.51 23.59
CA ILE A 50 -11.31 7.39 23.31
C ILE A 50 -11.42 6.47 24.54
N ILE A 51 -10.31 6.25 25.24
CA ILE A 51 -10.28 5.43 26.47
C ILE A 51 -11.00 6.15 27.61
N TYR A 52 -10.86 7.47 27.74
CA TYR A 52 -11.56 8.26 28.75
C TYR A 52 -13.09 8.17 28.62
N LEU A 53 -13.59 7.95 27.40
CA LEU A 53 -15.01 7.71 27.16
C LEU A 53 -15.54 6.43 27.86
N ALA A 54 -14.64 5.50 28.22
CA ALA A 54 -14.97 4.31 28.98
C ALA A 54 -15.40 4.60 30.44
N ASP A 55 -15.06 5.79 30.98
CA ASP A 55 -15.46 6.19 32.34
C ASP A 55 -16.97 6.43 32.45
N ILE A 56 -17.65 6.69 31.32
CA ILE A 56 -19.10 6.86 31.24
C ILE A 56 -19.77 5.49 31.03
N ASP A 57 -19.31 4.72 30.06
CA ASP A 57 -19.80 3.37 29.76
C ASP A 57 -18.71 2.51 29.10
N ALA A 58 -18.52 1.28 29.59
CA ALA A 58 -17.52 0.35 29.09
C ALA A 58 -17.71 -0.07 27.62
N ALA A 59 -18.91 0.07 27.05
CA ALA A 59 -19.21 -0.28 25.66
C ALA A 59 -18.89 0.84 24.66
N LEU A 60 -18.87 2.11 25.10
CA LEU A 60 -18.58 3.27 24.26
C LEU A 60 -17.23 3.23 23.53
N PRO A 61 -16.08 2.89 24.15
CA PRO A 61 -14.80 2.84 23.44
C PRO A 61 -14.78 1.80 22.32
N LEU A 62 -15.45 0.66 22.51
CA LEU A 62 -15.57 -0.40 21.50
C LEU A 62 -16.36 0.08 20.29
N ILE A 63 -17.49 0.76 20.52
CA ILE A 63 -18.32 1.33 19.45
C ILE A 63 -17.56 2.43 18.70
N ALA A 64 -16.87 3.32 19.42
CA ALA A 64 -16.08 4.40 18.82
C ALA A 64 -14.96 3.86 17.92
N LEU A 65 -14.20 2.87 18.38
CA LEU A 65 -13.17 2.21 17.58
C LEU A 65 -13.76 1.46 16.37
N GLY A 66 -14.93 0.84 16.54
CA GLY A 66 -15.66 0.20 15.46
C GLY A 66 -16.05 1.19 14.37
N LEU A 67 -16.68 2.31 14.74
CA LEU A 67 -17.06 3.37 13.80
C LEU A 67 -15.85 3.97 13.08
N LEU A 68 -14.75 4.22 13.80
CA LEU A 68 -13.51 4.71 13.20
C LEU A 68 -12.94 3.71 12.18
N SER A 69 -13.02 2.42 12.47
CA SER A 69 -12.59 1.34 11.56
C SER A 69 -13.48 1.26 10.32
N PHE A 70 -14.79 1.45 10.46
CA PHE A 70 -15.71 1.52 9.33
C PHE A 70 -15.43 2.72 8.42
N ILE A 71 -15.22 3.90 9.00
CA ILE A 71 -14.87 5.11 8.26
C ILE A 71 -13.55 4.92 7.52
N HIS A 72 -12.54 4.37 8.20
CA HIS A 72 -11.24 4.06 7.60
C HIS A 72 -11.37 3.08 6.43
N SER A 73 -12.11 1.98 6.62
CA SER A 73 -12.38 0.98 5.58
C SER A 73 -13.08 1.61 4.37
N PHE A 74 -14.10 2.44 4.61
CA PHE A 74 -14.82 3.13 3.54
C PHE A 74 -13.93 4.11 2.77
N LEU A 75 -13.06 4.85 3.48
CA LEU A 75 -12.10 5.74 2.84
C LEU A 75 -11.07 4.97 2.01
N THR A 76 -10.60 3.83 2.51
CA THR A 76 -9.66 2.94 1.78
C THR A 76 -10.29 2.34 0.53
N LEU A 77 -11.59 2.06 0.51
CA LEU A 77 -12.29 1.65 -0.71
C LEU A 77 -12.32 2.73 -1.80
N GLY A 78 -12.15 4.00 -1.42
CA GLY A 78 -12.04 5.13 -2.35
C GLY A 78 -10.63 5.37 -2.88
N LEU A 79 -9.62 4.67 -2.38
CA LEU A 79 -8.26 4.79 -2.91
C LEU A 79 -8.19 4.14 -4.30
N PRO A 80 -7.56 4.81 -5.30
CA PRO A 80 -7.35 4.20 -6.60
C PRO A 80 -6.51 2.93 -6.43
N GLU A 81 -7.01 1.83 -6.98
CA GLU A 81 -6.41 0.52 -6.84
C GLU A 81 -5.04 0.48 -7.52
N THR A 82 -3.98 0.30 -6.72
CA THR A 82 -2.59 0.21 -7.18
C THR A 82 -2.22 -1.16 -7.75
N LEU A 83 -3.14 -2.12 -7.70
CA LEU A 83 -2.90 -3.52 -8.06
C LEU A 83 -2.71 -3.71 -9.59
N ASN A 84 -1.55 -4.23 -9.98
CA ASN A 84 -1.09 -4.46 -11.37
C ASN A 84 -0.77 -3.20 -12.20
N GLN A 85 -0.65 -2.04 -11.58
CA GLN A 85 -0.09 -0.86 -12.23
C GLN A 85 1.42 -0.79 -11.95
N GLU A 86 2.18 -0.28 -12.91
CA GLU A 86 3.61 0.02 -12.71
C GLU A 86 3.70 1.19 -11.73
N LEU A 87 4.48 1.03 -10.66
CA LEU A 87 4.63 2.09 -9.66
C LEU A 87 5.32 3.29 -10.33
N PRO A 88 4.78 4.50 -10.16
CA PRO A 88 5.45 5.69 -10.68
C PRO A 88 6.79 5.87 -9.95
N GLU A 89 7.90 5.81 -10.70
CA GLU A 89 9.24 6.02 -10.15
C GLU A 89 9.55 7.51 -9.97
N THR A 90 8.80 8.38 -10.66
CA THR A 90 8.94 9.84 -10.59
C THR A 90 7.70 10.55 -10.06
N LEU A 91 7.91 11.75 -9.49
CA LEU A 91 6.83 12.60 -8.95
C LEU A 91 5.83 13.01 -10.05
N GLN A 92 6.32 13.20 -11.27
CA GLN A 92 5.49 13.57 -12.42
C GLN A 92 4.53 12.44 -12.80
N GLU A 93 5.03 11.20 -12.86
CA GLU A 93 4.20 10.02 -13.12
C GLU A 93 3.20 9.77 -11.99
N GLY A 94 3.57 10.05 -10.73
CA GLY A 94 2.66 9.99 -9.59
C GLY A 94 1.51 11.00 -9.66
N ASN A 95 1.71 12.15 -10.30
CA ASN A 95 0.65 13.15 -10.53
C ASN A 95 -0.33 12.76 -11.65
N ASP A 96 0.14 12.00 -12.63
CA ASP A 96 -0.71 11.46 -13.70
C ASP A 96 -1.35 10.11 -13.32
N PHE A 97 -0.83 9.45 -12.27
CA PHE A 97 -1.39 8.25 -11.68
C PHE A 97 -2.79 8.51 -11.09
N GLY A 98 -3.79 7.75 -11.54
CA GLY A 98 -5.16 7.80 -11.01
C GLY A 98 -6.14 8.75 -11.72
N LYS A 99 -5.69 9.59 -12.68
CA LYS A 99 -6.60 10.48 -13.45
C LYS A 99 -7.68 9.74 -14.24
N GLU A 100 -7.41 8.50 -14.64
CA GLU A 100 -8.34 7.69 -15.45
C GLU A 100 -9.09 6.63 -14.64
N GLN A 101 -8.83 6.51 -13.32
CA GLN A 101 -9.48 5.50 -12.49
C GLN A 101 -10.76 6.04 -11.84
N SER A 102 -11.87 5.35 -12.08
CA SER A 102 -13.15 5.66 -11.42
C SER A 102 -13.13 5.19 -9.96
N PHE A 103 -13.65 6.03 -9.06
CA PHE A 103 -13.71 5.83 -7.60
C PHE A 103 -14.41 4.54 -7.16
N TRP A 104 -15.25 3.93 -8.01
CA TRP A 104 -16.03 2.73 -7.72
C TRP A 104 -15.58 1.48 -8.50
N TRP A 105 -14.32 1.44 -8.96
CA TRP A 105 -13.81 0.28 -9.69
C TRP A 105 -13.28 -0.79 -8.72
N ILE A 106 -14.07 -1.84 -8.47
CA ILE A 106 -13.66 -2.97 -7.62
C ILE A 106 -12.98 -4.05 -8.48
N PRO A 107 -11.64 -4.24 -8.41
CA PRO A 107 -10.92 -5.27 -9.16
C PRO A 107 -11.36 -6.68 -8.79
N CYS A 108 -11.80 -6.94 -7.55
CA CYS A 108 -12.13 -8.29 -7.09
C CYS A 108 -13.21 -9.00 -7.93
N ILE A 109 -14.09 -8.27 -8.61
CA ILE A 109 -15.15 -8.82 -9.48
C ILE A 109 -14.74 -8.86 -10.97
N SER A 110 -13.78 -8.02 -11.40
CA SER A 110 -13.42 -7.85 -12.82
C SER A 110 -11.99 -8.33 -13.19
N SER A 111 -11.12 -8.53 -12.19
CA SER A 111 -9.68 -8.79 -12.33
C SER A 111 -9.34 -10.07 -13.10
N SER A 112 -10.18 -11.11 -13.02
CA SER A 112 -9.92 -12.41 -13.66
C SER A 112 -9.75 -12.31 -15.19
N LYS A 113 -10.44 -11.36 -15.84
CA LYS A 113 -10.34 -11.17 -17.30
C LYS A 113 -9.15 -10.30 -17.71
N MET A 114 -8.82 -9.25 -16.95
CA MET A 114 -7.68 -8.36 -17.25
C MET A 114 -6.32 -9.00 -16.93
N LEU A 115 -6.17 -9.73 -15.83
CA LEU A 115 -4.93 -10.48 -15.52
C LEU A 115 -4.60 -11.48 -16.63
N LYS A 116 -5.60 -12.19 -17.15
CA LYS A 116 -5.42 -13.14 -18.26
C LYS A 116 -5.01 -12.47 -19.57
N LYS A 117 -5.41 -11.21 -19.80
CA LYS A 117 -5.04 -10.40 -20.97
C LYS A 117 -3.64 -9.79 -20.82
N SER A 118 -3.28 -9.29 -19.64
CA SER A 118 -1.95 -8.76 -19.32
C SER A 118 -0.88 -9.86 -19.31
N TYR A 119 -1.20 -11.05 -18.79
CA TYR A 119 -0.34 -12.24 -18.88
C TYR A 119 -0.13 -12.70 -20.33
N ARG A 120 -1.17 -12.68 -21.18
CA ARG A 120 -1.02 -12.95 -22.62
C ARG A 120 -0.17 -11.90 -23.34
N LYS A 121 -0.28 -10.61 -22.98
CA LYS A 121 0.54 -9.54 -23.55
C LYS A 121 2.01 -9.66 -23.11
N LYS A 122 2.29 -9.98 -21.84
CA LYS A 122 3.65 -10.30 -21.35
C LYS A 122 4.24 -11.56 -22.00
N LYS A 123 3.44 -12.60 -22.25
CA LYS A 123 3.90 -13.82 -22.95
C LYS A 123 4.11 -13.60 -24.47
N GLY A 124 3.47 -12.59 -25.06
CA GLY A 124 3.75 -12.12 -26.43
C GLY A 124 4.95 -11.17 -26.51
N LEU A 125 5.35 -10.57 -25.38
CA LEU A 125 6.50 -9.68 -25.23
C LEU A 125 7.67 -10.34 -24.48
N SER A 126 7.63 -11.66 -24.24
CA SER A 126 8.83 -12.44 -23.95
C SER A 126 9.58 -12.57 -25.28
N ASN A 127 10.31 -11.51 -25.61
CA ASN A 127 11.06 -11.38 -26.85
C ASN A 127 12.28 -12.33 -26.79
N PRO A 128 12.69 -12.97 -27.91
CA PRO A 128 13.94 -13.73 -28.15
C PRO A 128 15.30 -13.12 -27.70
N ALA A 129 15.32 -12.09 -26.85
CA ALA A 129 16.54 -11.46 -26.34
C ALA A 129 17.38 -12.36 -25.41
N PHE A 130 16.85 -13.51 -24.96
CA PHE A 130 17.63 -14.53 -24.24
C PHE A 130 18.48 -15.43 -25.17
N THR A 131 18.49 -15.20 -26.48
CA THR A 131 19.35 -15.95 -27.41
C THR A 131 20.69 -15.26 -27.70
N SER A 132 21.01 -14.06 -27.17
CA SER A 132 22.20 -13.33 -27.67
C SER A 132 22.98 -12.43 -26.70
N SER A 133 23.10 -12.74 -25.40
CA SER A 133 24.09 -12.01 -24.57
C SER A 133 24.59 -12.73 -23.31
N VAL A 134 24.88 -14.03 -23.38
CA VAL A 134 25.94 -14.62 -22.52
C VAL A 134 27.26 -14.43 -23.27
N GLN A 135 27.69 -13.18 -23.41
CA GLN A 135 29.06 -12.91 -23.83
C GLN A 135 29.92 -12.98 -22.57
N LYS A 136 30.65 -14.10 -22.44
CA LYS A 136 31.65 -14.31 -21.39
C LYS A 136 32.61 -13.12 -21.39
N ILE A 137 32.66 -12.40 -20.28
CA ILE A 137 33.67 -11.37 -20.04
C ILE A 137 34.96 -12.12 -19.77
N ASP A 138 35.87 -12.12 -20.75
CA ASP A 138 37.19 -12.76 -20.67
C ASP A 138 38.13 -11.85 -19.86
N CYS A 139 38.50 -12.33 -18.67
CA CYS A 139 39.27 -11.59 -17.67
C CYS A 139 40.78 -11.82 -17.88
N THR A 140 41.28 -11.56 -19.09
CA THR A 140 42.71 -11.80 -19.44
C THR A 140 43.39 -10.59 -20.11
N ARG A 141 42.93 -9.38 -19.83
CA ARG A 141 43.72 -8.16 -20.06
C ARG A 141 43.59 -7.20 -18.89
N LEU A 142 44.52 -7.33 -17.95
CA LEU A 142 45.32 -6.26 -17.36
C LEU A 142 46.55 -6.90 -16.70
#